data_AF-A0A914MP06-F1
#
_entry.id   AF-A0A914MP06-F1
#
_cell.length_a   1.000
_cell.length_b   1.000
_cell.length_c   1.000
_cell.angle_alpha   90.00
_cell.angle_beta   90.00
_cell.angle_gamma   90.00
#
_symmetry.space_group_name_H-M   'P 1'
#
loop_
_entity.id
_entity.type
_entity.pdbx_description
1 polymer ?
#
loop_
_entity_poly.entity_id
_entity_poly.type
_entity_poly.pdbx_seq_one_letter_code
_entity_poly.pdbx_strand_id
1 'polypeptide(L)'
;MVFSHNDLLIYNILLDKLNNKIHFIDYEYAGPNPQLFDIANHLCEYAGVDEIPNYEINGPTNKEREYFLKCYFLNFMGKSLDEFELKNLLKQLLIFECASHFFWTLWAIHQSNLSKIQFNYMQYAISRHKQFILLFNKFVEEIKKE
;
A
#
# COMPACT_ATOMS: atom_id res chain seq x y z
N MET A 1 3.67 -0.31 -16.73
CA MET A 1 2.36 -0.59 -16.08
C MET A 1 2.12 -2.09 -16.11
N VAL A 2 1.46 -2.63 -15.10
CA VAL A 2 1.05 -4.04 -14.98
C VAL A 2 -0.44 -4.11 -14.66
N PHE A 3 -1.05 -5.29 -14.73
CA PHE A 3 -2.37 -5.50 -14.14
C PHE A 3 -2.22 -5.55 -12.61
N SER A 4 -2.83 -4.57 -11.93
CA SER A 4 -2.76 -4.40 -10.48
C SER A 4 -4.13 -4.65 -9.86
N HIS A 5 -4.12 -5.17 -8.63
CA HIS A 5 -5.33 -5.38 -7.84
C HIS A 5 -5.85 -4.06 -7.27
N ASN A 6 -4.95 -3.16 -6.88
CA ASN A 6 -5.18 -1.82 -6.32
C ASN A 6 -5.81 -1.79 -4.92
N ASP A 7 -6.37 -2.90 -4.43
CA ASP A 7 -6.97 -3.01 -3.09
C ASP A 7 -6.54 -4.28 -2.32
N LEU A 8 -5.23 -4.48 -2.13
CA LEU A 8 -4.70 -5.66 -1.43
C LEU A 8 -4.66 -5.52 0.10
N LEU A 9 -5.83 -5.30 0.72
CA LEU A 9 -6.00 -5.43 2.17
C LEU A 9 -6.17 -6.90 2.60
N ILE A 10 -6.01 -7.19 3.89
CA ILE A 10 -5.96 -8.58 4.39
C ILE A 10 -7.22 -9.40 4.09
N TYR A 11 -8.39 -8.77 4.00
CA TYR A 11 -9.64 -9.48 3.66
C TYR A 11 -9.71 -9.95 2.20
N ASN A 12 -8.87 -9.40 1.32
CA ASN A 12 -8.80 -9.77 -0.09
C ASN A 12 -7.72 -10.86 -0.35
N ILE A 13 -7.14 -11.42 0.72
CA ILE A 13 -6.10 -12.46 0.67
C ILE A 13 -6.56 -13.68 1.47
N LEU A 14 -6.95 -14.75 0.77
CA LEU A 14 -7.44 -15.97 1.38
C LEU A 14 -6.35 -17.05 1.44
N LEU A 15 -6.15 -17.64 2.61
CA LEU A 15 -5.30 -18.82 2.79
C LEU A 15 -6.15 -20.10 2.70
N ASP A 16 -6.00 -20.83 1.60
CA ASP A 16 -6.46 -22.21 1.49
C ASP A 16 -5.49 -23.11 2.25
N LYS A 17 -5.85 -23.42 3.50
CA LYS A 17 -5.06 -24.27 4.40
C LYS A 17 -4.93 -25.70 3.93
N LEU A 18 -5.89 -26.21 3.14
CA LEU A 18 -5.88 -27.60 2.68
C LEU A 18 -4.84 -27.79 1.57
N ASN A 19 -4.76 -26.84 0.65
CA ASN A 19 -3.82 -26.90 -0.47
C ASN A 19 -2.54 -26.08 -0.25
N ASN A 20 -2.42 -25.40 0.90
CA ASN A 20 -1.35 -24.46 1.22
C ASN A 20 -1.16 -23.39 0.11
N LYS A 21 -2.27 -22.80 -0.33
CA LYS A 21 -2.32 -21.81 -1.41
C LYS A 21 -2.89 -20.49 -0.94
N ILE A 22 -2.41 -19.40 -1.54
CA ILE A 22 -2.96 -18.07 -1.37
C ILE A 22 -3.83 -17.75 -2.57
N HIS A 23 -5.03 -17.23 -2.32
CA HIS A 23 -5.96 -16.76 -3.34
C HIS A 23 -6.24 -15.27 -3.12
N PHE A 24 -6.19 -14.50 -4.20
CA PHE A 24 -6.64 -13.11 -4.19
C PHE A 24 -8.07 -13.04 -4.72
N ILE A 25 -8.89 -12.19 -4.12
CA ILE A 25 -10.31 -12.01 -4.45
C ILE A 25 -10.66 -10.53 -4.48
N ASP A 26 -11.86 -10.21 -4.97
CA ASP A 26 -12.42 -8.85 -4.98
C ASP A 26 -11.64 -7.84 -5.83
N TYR A 27 -11.67 -8.08 -7.15
CA TYR A 27 -10.97 -7.30 -8.16
C TYR A 27 -11.74 -6.02 -8.58
N GLU A 28 -12.57 -5.44 -7.72
CA GLU A 28 -13.43 -4.30 -8.09
C GLU A 28 -12.64 -3.04 -8.49
N TYR A 29 -11.46 -2.83 -7.90
CA TYR A 29 -10.53 -1.74 -8.25
C TYR A 29 -9.44 -2.17 -9.24
N ALA A 30 -9.45 -3.40 -9.72
CA ALA A 30 -8.34 -3.93 -10.51
C ALA A 30 -8.23 -3.26 -11.88
N GLY A 31 -6.99 -3.03 -12.32
CA GLY A 31 -6.73 -2.38 -13.61
C GLY A 31 -5.26 -2.07 -13.86
N PRO A 32 -4.92 -1.49 -15.03
CA PRO A 32 -3.55 -1.11 -15.33
C PRO A 32 -3.02 -0.04 -14.38
N ASN A 33 -1.94 -0.31 -13.67
CA ASN A 33 -1.30 0.65 -12.75
C ASN A 33 0.23 0.39 -12.68
N PRO A 34 1.07 1.30 -12.15
CA PRO A 34 2.43 0.97 -11.78
C PRO A 34 2.45 -0.10 -10.69
N GLN A 35 3.29 -1.15 -10.85
CA GLN A 35 3.39 -2.23 -9.86
C GLN A 35 3.73 -1.72 -8.45
N LEU A 36 4.51 -0.63 -8.36
CA LEU A 36 4.88 -0.02 -7.09
C LEU A 36 3.70 0.62 -6.37
N PHE A 37 2.64 1.04 -7.07
CA PHE A 37 1.41 1.48 -6.42
C PHE A 37 0.74 0.33 -5.68
N ASP A 38 0.58 -0.82 -6.34
CA ASP A 38 -0.08 -1.98 -5.75
C ASP A 38 0.71 -2.53 -4.55
N ILE A 39 2.04 -2.55 -4.67
CA ILE A 39 2.96 -2.91 -3.58
C ILE A 39 2.87 -1.91 -2.44
N ALA A 40 2.93 -0.60 -2.72
CA ALA A 40 2.84 0.44 -1.70
C ALA A 40 1.49 0.39 -0.98
N ASN A 41 0.40 0.21 -1.72
CA ASN A 41 -0.93 0.07 -1.15
C ASN A 41 -0.99 -1.11 -0.19
N HIS A 42 -0.53 -2.29 -0.61
CA HIS A 42 -0.48 -3.47 0.25
C HIS A 42 0.33 -3.24 1.53
N LEU A 43 1.48 -2.56 1.43
CA LEU A 43 2.31 -2.22 2.59
C LEU A 43 1.63 -1.21 3.52
N CYS A 44 0.88 -0.25 3.01
CA CYS A 44 0.07 0.66 3.83
C CYS A 44 -0.98 -0.11 4.66
N GLU A 45 -1.54 -1.20 4.13
CA GLU A 45 -2.56 -2.02 4.82
C GLU A 45 -2.01 -2.86 5.97
N TYR A 46 -0.69 -2.96 6.15
CA TYR A 46 -0.09 -3.59 7.35
C TYR A 46 -0.55 -2.91 8.64
N ALA A 47 -0.87 -1.61 8.56
CA ALA A 47 -1.37 -0.83 9.69
C ALA A 47 -2.69 -1.35 10.30
N GLY A 48 -3.41 -2.20 9.55
CA GLY A 48 -4.71 -2.74 9.91
C GLY A 48 -5.86 -2.11 9.12
N VAL A 49 -7.00 -2.79 9.15
CA VAL A 49 -8.24 -2.45 8.42
C VAL A 49 -9.30 -1.83 9.33
N ASP A 50 -8.90 -1.43 10.53
CA ASP A 50 -9.77 -0.76 11.50
C ASP A 50 -10.12 0.67 11.04
N GLU A 51 -11.13 1.29 11.66
CA GLU A 51 -11.50 2.70 11.38
C GLU A 51 -10.35 3.69 11.65
N ILE A 52 -9.46 3.33 12.58
CA ILE A 52 -8.28 4.12 12.96
C ILE A 52 -7.04 3.21 12.93
N PRO A 53 -6.46 2.93 11.75
CA PRO A 53 -5.26 2.13 11.66
C PRO A 53 -4.08 2.82 12.35
N ASN A 54 -3.24 2.05 13.02
CA ASN A 54 -2.04 2.59 13.66
C ASN A 54 -0.80 2.34 12.79
N TYR A 55 -0.55 3.28 11.87
CA TYR A 55 0.57 3.21 10.93
C TYR A 55 1.95 3.27 11.58
N GLU A 56 2.07 3.84 12.79
CA GLU A 56 3.34 3.93 13.51
C GLU A 56 3.73 2.60 14.16
N ILE A 57 2.76 1.89 14.73
CA ILE A 57 3.00 0.63 15.45
C ILE A 57 2.92 -0.58 14.51
N ASN A 58 1.91 -0.60 13.63
CA ASN A 58 1.59 -1.76 12.79
C ASN A 58 2.08 -1.59 11.34
N GLY A 59 2.60 -0.42 10.96
CA GLY A 59 3.17 -0.22 9.64
C GLY A 59 4.40 -1.12 9.40
N PRO A 60 4.77 -1.40 8.15
CA PRO A 60 5.91 -2.26 7.88
C PRO A 60 7.20 -1.60 8.36
N THR A 61 8.18 -2.41 8.73
CA THR A 61 9.56 -1.98 8.98
C THR A 61 10.33 -1.82 7.66
N ASN A 62 11.49 -1.14 7.68
CA ASN A 62 12.35 -1.06 6.49
C ASN A 62 12.80 -2.45 6.00
N LYS A 63 13.08 -3.36 6.93
CA LYS A 63 13.47 -4.75 6.61
C LYS A 63 12.35 -5.50 5.90
N GLU A 64 11.10 -5.32 6.32
CA GLU A 64 9.94 -5.93 5.66
C GLU A 64 9.71 -5.35 4.27
N ARG A 65 9.83 -4.02 4.09
CA ARG A 65 9.76 -3.38 2.77
C ARG A 65 10.84 -3.93 1.82
N GLU A 66 12.09 -3.98 2.30
CA GLU A 66 13.21 -4.54 1.54
C GLU A 66 12.99 -5.99 1.17
N TYR A 67 12.56 -6.81 2.12
CA TYR A 67 12.27 -8.22 1.92
C TYR A 67 11.17 -8.42 0.87
N PHE A 68 10.06 -7.68 1.00
CA PHE A 68 8.95 -7.75 0.06
C PHE A 68 9.39 -7.39 -1.37
N LEU A 69 10.12 -6.28 -1.54
CA LEU A 69 10.63 -5.87 -2.85
C LEU A 69 11.56 -6.92 -3.46
N LYS A 70 12.51 -7.46 -2.67
CA LYS A 70 13.40 -8.53 -3.15
C LYS A 70 12.61 -9.77 -3.60
N CYS A 71 11.65 -10.22 -2.79
CA CYS A 71 10.83 -11.37 -3.12
C CYS A 71 9.94 -11.12 -4.34
N TYR A 72 9.30 -9.96 -4.43
CA TYR A 72 8.44 -9.61 -5.56
C TYR A 72 9.24 -9.59 -6.86
N PHE A 73 10.35 -8.85 -6.91
CA PHE A 73 11.14 -8.73 -8.14
C PHE A 73 11.80 -10.05 -8.53
N LEU A 74 12.22 -10.86 -7.56
CA LEU A 74 12.78 -12.18 -7.86
C LEU A 74 11.73 -13.10 -8.47
N ASN A 75 10.53 -13.17 -7.90
CA ASN A 75 9.50 -14.14 -8.32
C ASN A 75 8.67 -13.66 -9.52
N PHE A 76 8.37 -12.37 -9.61
CA PHE A 76 7.56 -11.81 -10.69
C PHE A 76 8.39 -11.41 -11.91
N MET A 77 9.59 -10.84 -11.68
CA MET A 77 10.45 -10.33 -12.76
C MET A 77 11.65 -11.24 -13.06
N GLY A 78 11.86 -12.32 -12.31
CA GLY A 78 13.04 -13.17 -12.44
C GLY A 78 14.35 -12.45 -12.10
N LYS A 79 14.28 -11.34 -11.34
CA LYS A 79 15.40 -10.41 -11.14
C LYS A 79 15.76 -10.29 -9.66
N SER A 80 17.01 -10.62 -9.34
CA SER A 80 17.60 -10.23 -8.06
C SER A 80 17.97 -8.75 -8.08
N LEU A 81 17.57 -8.01 -7.06
CA LEU A 81 17.92 -6.60 -6.90
C LEU A 81 19.28 -6.46 -6.24
N ASP A 82 20.15 -5.62 -6.79
CA ASP A 82 21.33 -5.16 -6.08
C ASP A 82 20.98 -4.04 -5.07
N GLU A 83 21.96 -3.61 -4.27
CA GLU A 83 21.75 -2.59 -3.23
C GLU A 83 21.34 -1.24 -3.80
N PHE A 84 21.86 -0.86 -4.97
CA PHE A 84 21.56 0.42 -5.60
C PHE A 84 20.13 0.44 -6.15
N GLU A 85 19.74 -0.63 -6.84
CA GLU A 85 18.39 -0.81 -7.38
C GLU A 85 17.35 -0.87 -6.27
N LEU A 86 17.62 -1.63 -5.20
CA LEU A 86 16.74 -1.71 -4.05
C LEU A 86 16.54 -0.34 -3.40
N LYS A 87 17.63 0.41 -3.18
CA LYS A 87 17.57 1.76 -2.61
C LYS A 87 16.75 2.70 -3.49
N ASN A 88 16.92 2.62 -4.81
CA ASN A 88 16.15 3.44 -5.75
C ASN A 88 14.65 3.07 -5.74
N LEU A 89 14.33 1.78 -5.65
CA LEU A 89 12.94 1.32 -5.54
C LEU A 89 12.29 1.74 -4.23
N LEU A 90 13.00 1.71 -3.11
CA LEU A 90 12.50 2.20 -1.82
C LEU A 90 12.19 3.70 -1.85
N LYS A 91 13.03 4.50 -2.51
CA LYS A 91 12.74 5.93 -2.73
C LYS A 91 11.48 6.15 -3.56
N GLN A 92 11.32 5.38 -4.64
CA GLN A 92 10.12 5.44 -5.48
C GLN A 92 8.88 4.93 -4.74
N LEU A 93 9.02 3.92 -3.89
CA LEU A 93 7.93 3.37 -3.11
C LEU A 93 7.27 4.45 -2.23
N LEU A 94 8.06 5.36 -1.67
CA LEU A 94 7.57 6.45 -0.80
C LEU A 94 6.51 7.33 -1.47
N ILE A 95 6.69 7.73 -2.74
CA ILE A 95 5.68 8.54 -3.44
C ILE A 95 4.41 7.73 -3.75
N PHE A 96 4.53 6.42 -3.94
CA PHE A 96 3.37 5.54 -4.13
C PHE A 96 2.62 5.27 -2.82
N GLU A 97 3.30 5.20 -1.67
CA GLU A 97 2.65 5.17 -0.35
C GLU A 97 1.86 6.47 -0.13
N CYS A 98 2.44 7.63 -0.51
CA CYS A 98 1.71 8.90 -0.51
C CYS A 98 0.45 8.84 -1.39
N ALA A 99 0.59 8.33 -2.62
CA ALA A 99 -0.52 8.21 -3.57
C ALA A 99 -1.63 7.30 -3.03
N SER A 100 -1.30 6.16 -2.42
CA SER A 100 -2.28 5.26 -1.80
C SER A 100 -3.03 5.99 -0.66
N HIS A 101 -2.32 6.63 0.27
CA HIS A 101 -2.98 7.36 1.35
C HIS A 101 -3.91 8.47 0.84
N PHE A 102 -3.47 9.22 -0.17
CA PHE A 102 -4.32 10.26 -0.76
C PHE A 102 -5.54 9.68 -1.49
N PHE A 103 -5.37 8.61 -2.27
CA PHE A 103 -6.46 7.91 -2.95
C PHE A 103 -7.55 7.47 -1.96
N TRP A 104 -7.16 6.75 -0.91
CA TRP A 104 -8.11 6.24 0.08
C TRP A 104 -8.69 7.32 1.00
N THR A 105 -8.01 8.46 1.14
CA THR A 105 -8.59 9.66 1.75
C THR A 105 -9.79 10.15 0.95
N LEU A 106 -9.62 10.36 -0.36
CA LEU A 106 -10.68 10.84 -1.24
C LEU A 106 -11.82 9.83 -1.34
N TRP A 107 -11.48 8.54 -1.44
CA TRP A 107 -12.46 7.46 -1.42
C TRP A 107 -13.32 7.51 -0.16
N ALA A 108 -12.72 7.65 1.02
CA ALA A 108 -13.49 7.67 2.26
C ALA A 108 -14.33 8.93 2.43
N ILE A 109 -13.86 10.11 1.97
CA ILE A 109 -14.69 11.33 1.92
C ILE A 109 -15.90 11.13 1.00
N HIS A 110 -15.71 10.45 -0.13
CA HIS A 110 -16.81 10.13 -1.03
C HIS A 110 -17.80 9.17 -0.36
N GLN A 111 -17.30 8.09 0.23
CA GLN A 111 -18.12 7.06 0.87
C GLN A 111 -18.85 7.54 2.12
N SER A 112 -18.35 8.55 2.84
CA SER A 112 -19.04 9.12 4.00
C SER A 112 -20.42 9.69 3.67
N ASN A 113 -20.68 10.00 2.40
CA ASN A 113 -21.95 10.54 1.92
C ASN A 113 -22.85 9.50 1.23
N LEU A 114 -22.32 8.32 0.89
CA LEU A 114 -23.01 7.35 0.03
C LEU A 114 -23.20 5.98 0.68
N SER A 115 -22.24 5.55 1.49
CA SER A 115 -22.22 4.18 2.01
C SER A 115 -23.29 3.97 3.08
N LYS A 116 -23.87 2.76 3.07
CA LYS A 116 -24.79 2.28 4.10
C LYS A 116 -24.09 1.45 5.18
N ILE A 117 -22.80 1.17 5.00
CA ILE A 117 -22.00 0.38 5.94
C ILE A 117 -21.75 1.24 7.18
N GLN A 118 -21.91 0.65 8.36
CA GLN A 118 -21.56 1.29 9.63
C GLN A 118 -20.03 1.28 9.80
N PHE A 119 -19.40 2.30 9.25
CA PHE A 119 -17.96 2.54 9.32
C PHE A 119 -17.71 4.05 9.40
N ASN A 120 -16.79 4.48 10.27
CA ASN A 120 -16.45 5.89 10.41
C ASN A 120 -15.53 6.37 9.27
N TYR A 121 -16.10 6.54 8.08
CA TYR A 121 -15.38 6.97 6.87
C TYR A 121 -14.62 8.29 7.06
N MET A 122 -15.20 9.26 7.77
CA MET A 122 -14.54 10.55 7.96
C MET A 122 -13.31 10.42 8.84
N GLN A 123 -13.38 9.62 9.91
CA GLN A 123 -12.22 9.35 10.76
C GLN A 123 -11.11 8.60 10.00
N TYR A 124 -11.49 7.61 9.18
CA TYR A 124 -10.54 6.90 8.33
C TYR A 124 -9.88 7.84 7.31
N ALA A 125 -10.66 8.72 6.66
CA ALA A 125 -10.14 9.73 5.74
C ALA A 125 -9.12 10.66 6.42
N ILE A 126 -9.42 11.15 7.63
CA ILE A 126 -8.49 11.97 8.42
C ILE A 126 -7.21 11.19 8.72
N SER A 127 -7.32 9.91 9.09
CA SER A 127 -6.16 9.06 9.38
C SER A 127 -5.26 8.88 8.15
N ARG A 128 -5.82 8.50 7.00
CA ARG A 128 -5.07 8.39 5.73
C ARG A 128 -4.45 9.72 5.32
N HIS A 129 -5.18 10.83 5.43
CA HIS A 129 -4.67 12.14 5.04
C HIS A 129 -3.48 12.57 5.89
N LYS A 130 -3.51 12.30 7.20
CA LYS A 130 -2.37 12.57 8.09
C LYS A 130 -1.12 11.81 7.63
N GLN A 131 -1.25 10.55 7.24
CA GLN A 131 -0.13 9.77 6.71
C GLN A 131 0.37 10.31 5.36
N PHE A 132 -0.54 10.71 4.46
CA PHE A 132 -0.17 11.37 3.22
C PHE A 132 0.73 12.60 3.50
N ILE A 133 0.31 13.51 4.38
CA ILE A 133 1.09 14.71 4.70
C ILE A 133 2.46 14.36 5.30
N LEU A 134 2.50 13.39 6.22
CA LEU A 134 3.74 12.94 6.85
C LEU A 134 4.74 12.41 5.81
N LEU A 135 4.30 11.46 4.98
CA LEU A 135 5.16 10.82 3.98
C LEU A 135 5.52 11.78 2.84
N PHE A 136 4.62 12.66 2.45
CA PHE A 136 4.89 13.64 1.39
C PHE A 136 5.95 14.65 1.83
N ASN A 137 5.91 15.12 3.08
CA ASN A 137 6.97 15.98 3.62
C ASN A 137 8.32 15.25 3.62
N LYS A 138 8.35 13.98 4.04
CA LYS A 138 9.56 13.15 3.97
C LYS A 138 10.06 13.01 2.53
N PHE A 139 9.17 12.76 1.57
CA PHE A 139 9.52 12.65 0.16
C PHE A 139 10.14 13.94 -0.39
N VAL A 140 9.56 15.09 -0.07
CA VAL A 140 10.10 16.41 -0.46
C VAL A 140 11.47 16.66 0.16
N GLU A 141 11.70 16.25 1.41
CA GLU A 141 13.02 16.34 2.04
C GLU A 141 14.06 15.43 1.38
N GLU A 142 13.66 14.24 0.92
CA GLU A 142 14.56 13.32 0.22
C GLU A 142 14.97 13.86 -1.16
N ILE A 143 14.04 14.44 -1.93
CA ILE A 143 14.35 15.06 -3.23
C ILE A 143 15.33 16.23 -3.06
N LYS A 144 15.20 17.04 -2.01
CA LYS A 144 16.09 18.18 -1.78
C LYS A 144 17.55 17.80 -1.46
N LYS A 145 17.81 16.53 -1.15
CA LYS A 145 19.16 16.02 -0.83
C LYS A 145 19.92 15.50 -2.06
N GLU A 146 19.27 15.46 -3.22
CA GLU A 146 19.86 15.09 -4.52
C GLU A 146 20.34 16.33 -5.28
#